data_AF-U5E403-F1
#
_entry.id   AF-U5E403-F1
#
_cell.length_a   1.000
_cell.length_b   1.000
_cell.length_c   1.000
_cell.angle_alpha   90.00
_cell.angle_beta   90.00
_cell.angle_gamma   90.00
#
_symmetry.space_group_name_H-M   'P 1'
#
loop_
_entity.id
_entity.type
_entity.pdbx_description
1 polymer ?
#
loop_
_entity_poly.entity_id
_entity_poly.type
_entity_poly.pdbx_seq_one_letter_code
_entity_poly.pdbx_strand_id
1 'polypeptide(L)'
;MKARREAATRRESEMMDAVQIYLRAAGSIRQCTAIRDQRVSELRKRIEQLEGEHETEVTRWRAQQAGAVSTMRDLGESDDDISELLELTNRQVRQLIAVARVSVAAQNDPDSQGRTRPDHHEPERPGIQRESRAGLSAEEQAGQSLA
;
A
#
# COMPACT_ATOMS: atom_id res chain seq x y z
N MET A 1 -26.22 -61.56 -15.17
CA MET A 1 -24.87 -60.98 -15.31
C MET A 1 -24.80 -59.77 -16.24
N LYS A 2 -25.47 -59.76 -17.40
CA LYS A 2 -25.45 -58.61 -18.35
C LYS A 2 -25.99 -57.28 -17.79
N ALA A 3 -27.16 -57.31 -17.13
CA ALA A 3 -27.77 -56.11 -16.54
C ALA A 3 -26.90 -55.38 -15.50
N ARG A 4 -26.11 -56.12 -14.70
CA ARG A 4 -25.17 -55.52 -13.73
C ARG A 4 -24.00 -54.82 -14.42
N ARG A 5 -23.52 -55.36 -15.54
CA ARG A 5 -22.44 -54.77 -16.32
C ARG A 5 -22.92 -53.49 -17.02
N GLU A 6 -24.09 -53.52 -17.64
CA GLU A 6 -24.68 -52.34 -18.28
C GLU A 6 -24.95 -51.21 -17.27
N ALA A 7 -25.44 -51.53 -16.06
CA ALA A 7 -25.62 -50.54 -15.01
C ALA A 7 -24.28 -49.95 -14.52
N ALA A 8 -23.22 -50.76 -14.46
CA ALA A 8 -21.88 -50.27 -14.10
C ALA A 8 -21.32 -49.33 -15.17
N THR A 9 -21.44 -49.69 -16.46
CA THR A 9 -20.99 -48.85 -17.57
C THR A 9 -21.73 -47.50 -17.63
N ARG A 10 -23.05 -47.48 -17.33
CA ARG A 10 -23.80 -46.22 -17.26
C ARG A 10 -23.29 -45.30 -16.15
N ARG A 11 -23.08 -45.83 -14.95
CA ARG A 11 -22.53 -45.04 -13.83
C ARG A 11 -21.14 -44.51 -14.13
N GLU A 12 -20.31 -45.31 -14.79
CA GLU A 12 -18.98 -44.90 -15.22
C GLU A 12 -19.06 -43.75 -16.23
N SER A 13 -19.94 -43.85 -17.24
CA SER A 13 -20.18 -42.76 -18.20
C SER A 13 -20.69 -41.50 -17.50
N GLU A 14 -21.69 -41.61 -16.63
CA GLU A 14 -22.24 -40.49 -15.87
C GLU A 14 -21.19 -39.83 -14.97
N MET A 15 -20.32 -40.63 -14.36
CA MET A 15 -19.19 -40.14 -13.56
C MET A 15 -18.17 -39.42 -14.43
N MET A 16 -17.82 -39.97 -15.58
CA MET A 16 -16.90 -39.33 -16.52
C MET A 16 -17.46 -38.00 -17.02
N ASP A 17 -18.74 -37.95 -17.36
CA ASP A 17 -19.43 -36.72 -17.79
C ASP A 17 -19.43 -35.67 -16.67
N ALA A 18 -19.75 -36.07 -15.44
CA ALA A 18 -19.69 -35.19 -14.28
C ALA A 18 -18.28 -34.64 -14.01
N VAL A 19 -17.24 -35.49 -14.15
CA VAL A 19 -15.83 -35.07 -14.04
C VAL A 19 -15.46 -34.07 -15.13
N GLN A 20 -15.88 -34.30 -16.38
CA GLN A 20 -15.62 -33.36 -17.47
C GLN A 20 -16.29 -32.00 -17.24
N ILE A 21 -17.54 -32.00 -16.78
CA ILE A 21 -18.27 -30.77 -16.41
C ILE A 21 -17.52 -30.04 -15.29
N TYR A 22 -17.12 -30.76 -14.24
CA TYR A 22 -16.36 -30.18 -13.14
C TYR A 22 -15.04 -29.56 -13.61
N LEU A 23 -14.26 -30.27 -14.41
CA LEU A 23 -12.97 -29.78 -14.89
C LEU A 23 -13.13 -28.54 -15.79
N ARG A 24 -14.14 -28.53 -16.65
CA ARG A 24 -14.48 -27.37 -17.48
C ARG A 24 -14.86 -26.18 -16.61
N ALA A 25 -15.76 -26.37 -15.64
CA ALA A 25 -16.19 -25.31 -14.75
C ALA A 25 -15.03 -24.76 -13.92
N ALA A 26 -14.20 -25.63 -13.36
CA ALA A 26 -13.00 -25.23 -12.61
C ALA A 26 -12.01 -24.43 -13.48
N GLY A 27 -11.84 -24.83 -14.74
CA GLY A 27 -11.06 -24.07 -15.72
C GLY A 27 -11.62 -22.68 -15.97
N SER A 28 -12.92 -22.57 -16.25
CA SER A 28 -13.60 -21.29 -16.48
C SER A 28 -13.55 -20.38 -15.26
N ILE A 29 -13.72 -20.92 -14.04
CA ILE A 29 -13.60 -20.14 -12.80
C ILE A 29 -12.19 -19.55 -12.69
N ARG A 30 -11.15 -20.38 -12.86
CA ARG A 30 -9.76 -19.90 -12.80
C ARG A 30 -9.49 -18.80 -13.83
N GLN A 31 -9.98 -18.96 -15.06
CA GLN A 31 -9.82 -17.96 -16.11
C GLN A 31 -10.51 -16.64 -15.76
N CYS A 32 -11.78 -16.69 -15.35
CA CYS A 32 -12.52 -15.49 -14.96
C CYS A 32 -11.89 -14.80 -13.75
N THR A 33 -11.41 -15.55 -12.77
CA THR A 33 -10.66 -15.02 -11.62
C THR A 33 -9.37 -14.34 -12.05
N ALA A 34 -8.57 -14.97 -12.91
CA ALA A 34 -7.32 -14.39 -13.41
C ALA A 34 -7.57 -13.07 -14.17
N ILE A 35 -8.57 -13.03 -15.05
CA ILE A 35 -8.95 -11.81 -15.79
C ILE A 35 -9.40 -10.71 -14.82
N ARG A 36 -10.23 -11.05 -13.83
CA ARG A 36 -10.67 -10.11 -12.80
C ARG A 36 -9.48 -9.54 -12.05
N ASP A 37 -8.57 -10.40 -11.57
CA ASP A 37 -7.44 -9.99 -10.74
C ASP A 37 -6.46 -9.12 -11.53
N GLN A 38 -6.25 -9.44 -12.81
CA GLN A 38 -5.49 -8.59 -13.73
C GLN A 38 -6.13 -7.20 -13.86
N ARG A 39 -7.42 -7.12 -14.17
CA ARG A 39 -8.13 -5.84 -14.34
C ARG A 39 -8.14 -5.01 -13.06
N VAL A 40 -8.35 -5.65 -11.91
CA VAL A 40 -8.29 -4.97 -10.61
C VAL A 40 -6.89 -4.41 -10.34
N SER A 41 -5.84 -5.16 -10.67
CA SER A 41 -4.46 -4.70 -10.55
C SER A 41 -4.17 -3.49 -11.46
N GLU A 42 -4.62 -3.55 -12.71
CA GLU A 42 -4.49 -2.44 -13.67
C GLU A 42 -5.23 -1.17 -13.18
N LEU A 43 -6.47 -1.32 -12.70
CA LEU A 43 -7.25 -0.21 -12.17
C LEU A 43 -6.59 0.41 -10.93
N ARG A 44 -6.07 -0.41 -10.02
CA ARG A 44 -5.35 0.09 -8.83
C ARG A 44 -4.13 0.91 -9.20
N LYS A 45 -3.31 0.42 -10.15
CA LYS A 45 -2.16 1.18 -10.66
C LYS A 45 -2.58 2.50 -11.29
N ARG A 46 -3.70 2.52 -12.02
CA ARG A 46 -4.19 3.74 -12.66
C ARG A 46 -4.69 4.76 -11.64
N ILE A 47 -5.38 4.30 -10.59
CA ILE A 47 -5.82 5.15 -9.48
C ILE A 47 -4.60 5.76 -8.78
N GLU A 48 -3.62 4.95 -8.40
CA GLU A 48 -2.40 5.41 -7.73
C GLU A 48 -1.64 6.45 -8.59
N GLN A 49 -1.53 6.21 -9.90
CA GLN A 49 -0.93 7.17 -10.81
C GLN A 49 -1.69 8.51 -10.82
N LEU A 50 -3.03 8.48 -10.96
CA LEU A 50 -3.84 9.69 -11.00
C LEU A 50 -3.81 10.46 -9.68
N GLU A 51 -3.78 9.76 -8.56
CA GLU A 51 -3.63 10.37 -7.23
C GLU A 51 -2.27 11.09 -7.11
N GLY A 52 -1.18 10.45 -7.55
CA GLY A 52 0.15 11.07 -7.57
C GLY A 52 0.27 12.27 -8.51
N GLU A 53 -0.33 12.19 -9.71
CA GLU A 53 -0.42 13.31 -10.66
C GLU A 53 -1.20 14.48 -10.05
N HIS A 54 -2.35 14.19 -9.41
CA HIS A 54 -3.17 15.22 -8.78
C HIS A 54 -2.47 15.86 -7.58
N GLU A 55 -1.82 15.08 -6.72
CA GLU A 55 -1.10 15.60 -5.57
C GLU A 55 0.08 16.48 -5.99
N THR A 56 0.78 16.12 -7.07
CA THR A 56 1.82 16.95 -7.68
C THR A 56 1.25 18.27 -8.18
N GLU A 57 0.13 18.23 -8.89
CA GLU A 57 -0.51 19.42 -9.44
C GLU A 57 -1.03 20.35 -8.32
N VAL A 58 -1.68 19.79 -7.29
CA VAL A 58 -2.12 20.55 -6.11
C VAL A 58 -0.93 21.18 -5.40
N THR A 59 0.17 20.44 -5.23
CA THR A 59 1.40 20.97 -4.63
C THR A 59 1.96 22.13 -5.45
N ARG A 60 1.96 22.01 -6.78
CA ARG A 60 2.36 23.09 -7.69
C ARG A 60 1.50 24.33 -7.51
N TRP A 61 0.17 24.20 -7.51
CA TRP A 61 -0.74 25.33 -7.33
C TRP A 61 -0.62 25.96 -5.95
N ARG A 62 -0.43 25.16 -4.89
CA ARG A 62 -0.19 25.69 -3.53
C ARG A 62 1.12 26.48 -3.45
N ALA A 63 2.18 26.01 -4.09
CA ALA A 63 3.44 26.74 -4.17
C ALA A 63 3.28 28.07 -4.95
N GLN A 64 2.52 28.07 -6.04
CA GLN A 64 2.21 29.28 -6.80
C GLN A 64 1.38 30.29 -5.99
N GLN A 65 0.36 29.82 -5.26
CA GLN A 65 -0.42 30.68 -4.36
C GLN A 65 0.45 31.30 -3.26
N ALA A 66 1.30 30.50 -2.62
CA ALA A 66 2.25 30.97 -1.62
C ALA A 66 3.21 32.03 -2.21
N GLY A 67 3.75 31.77 -3.40
CA GLY A 67 4.60 32.71 -4.13
C GLY A 67 3.89 34.02 -4.45
N ALA A 68 2.64 33.97 -4.91
CA ALA A 68 1.86 35.17 -5.19
C ALA A 68 1.64 36.03 -3.94
N VAL A 69 1.27 35.40 -2.81
CA VAL A 69 1.11 36.11 -1.51
C VAL A 69 2.43 36.72 -1.03
N SER A 70 3.56 36.01 -1.21
CA SER A 70 4.88 36.57 -0.89
C SER A 70 5.19 37.80 -1.75
N THR A 71 4.94 37.72 -3.06
CA THR A 71 5.14 38.86 -3.98
C THR A 71 4.31 40.07 -3.58
N MET A 72 3.04 39.88 -3.19
CA MET A 72 2.19 40.99 -2.72
C MET A 72 2.79 41.68 -1.50
N ARG A 73 3.28 40.89 -0.53
CA ARG A 73 3.97 41.43 0.65
C ARG A 73 5.27 42.13 0.30
N ASP A 74 6.03 41.60 -0.65
CA ASP A 74 7.29 42.21 -1.13
C ASP A 74 7.05 43.53 -1.87
N LEU A 75 5.86 43.71 -2.47
CA LEU A 75 5.41 44.97 -3.08
C LEU A 75 4.90 46.00 -2.05
N GLY A 76 4.83 45.65 -0.77
CA GLY A 76 4.49 46.55 0.32
C GLY A 76 3.07 46.43 0.88
N GLU A 77 2.26 45.49 0.39
CA GLU A 77 0.93 45.21 0.96
C GLU A 77 1.07 44.64 2.38
N SER A 78 0.21 45.10 3.30
CA SER A 78 0.21 44.58 4.67
C SER A 78 -0.49 43.21 4.75
N ASP A 79 -0.19 42.42 5.78
CA ASP A 79 -0.84 41.11 5.96
C ASP A 79 -2.38 41.27 6.10
N ASP A 80 -2.86 42.39 6.67
CA ASP A 80 -4.29 42.71 6.82
C ASP A 80 -4.94 43.04 5.46
N ASP A 81 -4.28 43.86 4.62
CA ASP A 81 -4.79 44.22 3.29
C ASP A 81 -4.85 43.00 2.37
N ILE A 82 -3.84 42.14 2.43
CA ILE A 82 -3.82 40.85 1.71
C ILE A 82 -4.93 39.92 2.23
N SER A 83 -5.14 39.89 3.55
CA SER A 83 -6.19 39.09 4.19
C SER A 83 -7.57 39.51 3.70
N GLU A 84 -7.83 40.82 3.62
CA GLU A 84 -9.08 41.37 3.09
C GLU A 84 -9.24 41.08 1.59
N LEU A 85 -8.22 41.36 0.79
CA LEU A 85 -8.28 41.22 -0.67
C LEU A 85 -8.50 39.77 -1.12
N LEU A 86 -7.92 38.80 -0.41
CA LEU A 86 -8.01 37.38 -0.77
C LEU A 86 -9.11 36.63 0.01
N GLU A 87 -9.89 37.33 0.82
CA GLU A 87 -10.91 36.75 1.72
C GLU A 87 -10.33 35.63 2.60
N LEU A 88 -9.08 35.81 3.02
CA LEU A 88 -8.38 34.89 3.90
C LEU A 88 -8.38 35.43 5.33
N THR A 89 -8.01 34.57 6.27
CA THR A 89 -7.62 35.02 7.60
C THR A 89 -6.15 35.41 7.61
N ASN A 90 -5.79 36.37 8.45
CA ASN A 90 -4.40 36.73 8.74
C ASN A 90 -3.50 35.55 9.07
N ARG A 91 -4.06 34.51 9.71
CA ARG A 91 -3.34 33.27 9.98
C ARG A 91 -2.99 32.52 8.70
N GLN A 92 -3.92 32.40 7.76
CA GLN A 92 -3.69 31.75 6.47
C GLN A 92 -2.68 32.52 5.61
N VAL A 93 -2.75 33.86 5.61
CA VAL A 93 -1.77 34.71 4.92
C VAL A 93 -0.35 34.45 5.45
N ARG A 94 -0.17 34.49 6.79
CA ARG A 94 1.13 34.17 7.41
C ARG A 94 1.60 32.75 7.09
N GLN A 95 0.70 31.78 7.02
CA GLN A 95 1.04 30.40 6.65
C GLN A 95 1.53 30.31 5.19
N LEU A 96 0.85 30.97 4.25
CA LEU A 96 1.26 31.01 2.84
C LEU A 96 2.64 31.65 2.67
N ILE A 97 2.92 32.74 3.39
CA ILE A 97 4.24 33.39 3.39
C ILE A 97 5.32 32.46 3.94
N ALA A 98 5.02 31.73 5.04
CA ALA A 98 5.95 30.76 5.59
C ALA A 98 6.25 29.62 4.58
N VAL A 99 5.23 29.11 3.88
CA VAL A 99 5.38 28.09 2.83
C VAL A 99 6.22 28.62 1.65
N ALA A 100 6.02 29.87 1.23
CA ALA A 100 6.81 30.49 0.17
C ALA A 100 8.29 30.55 0.53
N ARG A 101 8.62 30.93 1.76
CA ARG A 101 10.00 30.99 2.26
C ARG A 101 10.69 29.63 2.25
N VAL A 102 10.00 28.58 2.69
CA VAL A 102 10.54 27.21 2.66
C VAL A 102 10.79 26.75 1.22
N SER A 103 9.87 27.08 0.31
CA SER A 103 10.01 26.73 -1.12
C SER A 103 11.21 27.43 -1.77
N VAL A 104 11.44 28.71 -1.45
CA VAL A 104 12.61 29.46 -1.92
C VAL A 104 13.90 28.92 -1.31
N ALA A 105 13.91 28.53 -0.03
CA ALA A 105 15.07 27.93 0.62
C ALA A 105 15.45 26.58 -0.03
N ALA A 106 14.46 25.74 -0.36
CA ALA A 106 14.69 24.46 -1.04
C ALA A 106 15.22 24.59 -2.48
N GLN A 107 14.94 25.70 -3.16
CA GLN A 107 15.47 25.97 -4.51
C GLN A 107 16.92 26.48 -4.51
N ASN A 108 17.37 27.09 -3.41
CA ASN A 108 18.70 27.68 -3.30
C ASN A 108 19.75 26.74 -2.68
N ASP A 109 19.37 25.51 -2.30
CA ASP A 109 20.27 24.50 -1.75
C ASP A 109 20.55 23.37 -2.77
N PRO A 110 21.65 23.45 -3.55
CA PRO A 110 22.00 22.44 -4.55
C PRO A 110 22.49 21.11 -3.94
N ASP A 111 22.73 21.02 -2.63
CA ASP A 111 23.39 19.85 -2.00
C ASP A 111 22.41 18.76 -1.50
N SER A 112 21.11 18.95 -1.64
CA SER A 112 20.10 18.02 -1.09
C SER A 112 19.66 16.88 -2.03
N GLN A 113 20.09 16.87 -3.31
CA GLN A 113 19.77 15.78 -4.25
C GLN A 113 20.79 14.61 -4.27
N GLY A 114 21.81 14.62 -3.42
CA GLY A 114 22.92 13.68 -3.54
C GLY A 114 23.49 13.17 -2.23
N ARG A 115 22.70 12.49 -1.37
CA ARG A 115 23.26 11.53 -0.40
C ARG A 115 22.23 10.51 0.13
N THR A 116 22.27 9.33 -0.49
CA THR A 116 22.29 7.99 0.13
C THR A 116 21.23 7.62 1.16
N ARG A 117 20.33 6.71 0.76
CA ARG A 117 20.07 5.47 1.53
C ARG A 117 21.16 4.44 1.15
N PRO A 118 21.45 3.37 1.91
CA PRO A 118 20.81 2.90 3.15
C PRO A 118 21.82 2.54 4.26
N ASP A 119 21.43 2.65 5.53
CA ASP A 119 22.10 1.87 6.59
C ASP A 119 21.08 1.03 7.36
N HIS A 120 21.29 -0.27 7.27
CA HIS A 120 20.72 -1.28 8.15
C HIS A 120 21.28 -1.05 9.55
N HIS A 121 20.47 -0.53 10.46
CA HIS A 121 20.68 -0.76 11.87
C HIS A 121 19.91 -2.00 12.29
N GLU A 122 20.61 -3.13 12.24
CA GLU A 122 20.35 -4.31 13.06
C GLU A 122 20.58 -3.93 14.53
N PRO A 123 19.60 -4.12 15.44
CA PRO A 123 19.89 -4.05 16.86
C PRO A 123 20.45 -5.40 17.32
N GLU A 124 21.78 -5.43 17.47
CA GLU A 124 22.48 -6.47 18.20
C GLU A 124 21.88 -6.65 19.61
N ARG A 125 21.66 -7.91 19.95
CA ARG A 125 21.40 -8.39 21.31
C ARG A 125 22.56 -8.07 22.24
N PRO A 126 22.30 -7.65 23.49
CA PRO A 126 23.18 -7.96 24.61
C PRO A 126 22.74 -9.26 25.29
N GLY A 127 23.55 -10.32 25.17
CA GLY A 127 23.74 -11.25 26.29
C GLY A 127 24.50 -10.53 27.41
N ILE A 128 24.55 -10.94 28.67
CA ILE A 128 24.61 -12.29 29.26
C ILE A 128 24.33 -12.14 30.77
N GLN A 129 23.54 -13.04 31.38
CA GLN A 129 23.78 -13.72 32.67
C GLN A 129 22.52 -14.54 33.00
N ARG A 130 22.48 -15.86 32.78
CA ARG A 130 23.21 -16.95 33.45
C ARG A 130 22.86 -17.06 34.94
N GLU A 131 21.62 -17.49 35.20
CA GLU A 131 21.35 -18.33 36.38
C GLU A 131 21.03 -19.75 35.92
N SER A 132 21.65 -20.68 36.64
CA SER A 132 21.73 -22.10 36.36
C SER A 132 20.79 -22.85 37.31
N ARG A 133 20.51 -24.13 36.99
CA ARG A 133 19.69 -25.14 37.71
C ARG A 133 18.20 -25.15 37.33
N ALA A 134 17.54 -26.29 37.05
CA ALA A 134 17.91 -27.70 37.14
C ALA A 134 16.89 -28.57 36.36
N GLY A 135 17.30 -29.80 35.99
CA GLY A 135 16.46 -30.93 35.54
C GLY A 135 16.14 -30.91 34.04
N LEU A 136 16.72 -31.68 33.12
CA LEU A 136 16.99 -33.13 33.04
C LEU A 136 15.76 -34.04 33.27
N SER A 137 15.69 -35.06 32.40
CA SER A 137 14.66 -36.09 32.18
C SER A 137 13.51 -35.64 31.27
N ALA A 138 13.41 -35.99 29.97
CA ALA A 138 13.63 -37.27 29.26
C ALA A 138 12.80 -38.42 29.85
N GLU A 139 12.17 -39.18 28.95
CA GLU A 139 11.33 -40.37 29.16
C GLU A 139 9.92 -40.07 29.72
N GLU A 140 8.84 -40.71 29.30
CA GLU A 140 8.50 -41.68 28.25
C GLU A 140 6.97 -41.87 28.35
N GLN A 141 6.40 -42.62 27.40
CA GLN A 141 5.10 -43.31 27.51
C GLN A 141 3.83 -42.45 27.40
N ALA A 142 3.14 -42.47 26.26
CA ALA A 142 2.32 -43.58 25.73
C ALA A 142 0.88 -43.54 26.25
N GLY A 143 -0.04 -43.48 25.29
CA GLY A 143 -1.26 -44.28 25.36
C GLY A 143 -2.55 -43.55 25.73
N GLN A 144 -3.51 -43.68 24.81
CA GLN A 144 -4.95 -43.83 25.05
C GLN A 144 -5.69 -42.52 25.43
N SER A 145 -6.91 -42.25 24.97
CA SER A 145 -7.91 -43.12 24.37
C SER A 145 -8.88 -42.30 23.54
N LEU A 146 -9.28 -42.84 22.38
CA LEU A 146 -10.63 -42.63 21.85
C LEU A 146 -11.62 -43.27 22.82
N ALA A 147 -12.73 -42.58 23.06
CA ALA A 147 -14.07 -43.14 23.25
C ALA A 147 -15.07 -42.04 22.90
#